data_AF-A0A2E2V9M8-F1
#
_entry.id   AF-A0A2E2V9M8-F1
#
_cell.length_a   1.000
_cell.length_b   1.000
_cell.length_c   1.000
_cell.angle_alpha   90.00
_cell.angle_beta   90.00
_cell.angle_gamma   90.00
#
_symmetry.space_group_name_H-M   'P 1'
#
loop_
_entity.id
_entity.type
_entity.pdbx_description
1 polymer ?
#
loop_
_entity_poly.entity_id
_entity_poly.type
_entity_poly.pdbx_seq_one_letter_code
_entity_poly.pdbx_strand_id
1 'polypeptide(L)'
;MEIPYNEELRPDTGLYNAKLGIWLFLASEVMLFGGLFSAYIMLRLSDPNWASYGQDALNVPLATLNTTVLITSSITMVMSWVSLKLNDVKKYKLYMGLTLLCSFGFLIIKYIEYSSKFSHGLFPSTNNFLAVYFVLTGLHMLHVIGGIVVNGYFFGPGLKMWNTEPERFTNRIEVAGLYWHFVDLVWIFLFPALYLL
;
A
#
# COMPACT_ATOMS: atom_id res chain seq x y z
N MET A 1 -16.15 -1.40 -29.78
CA MET A 1 -17.17 -0.93 -28.82
C MET A 1 -16.46 0.04 -27.90
N GLU A 2 -16.69 1.33 -28.10
CA GLU A 2 -16.15 2.36 -27.21
C GLU A 2 -16.99 2.38 -25.93
N ILE A 3 -16.33 2.25 -24.78
CA ILE A 3 -17.01 2.28 -23.48
C ILE A 3 -17.18 3.76 -23.12
N PRO A 4 -18.41 4.26 -22.91
CA PRO A 4 -18.64 5.67 -22.60
C PRO A 4 -18.01 6.07 -21.26
N TYR A 5 -17.50 7.31 -21.17
CA TYR A 5 -16.86 7.91 -19.98
C TYR A 5 -15.60 7.17 -19.46
N ASN A 6 -14.85 6.54 -20.38
CA ASN A 6 -13.56 5.91 -20.05
C ASN A 6 -12.44 6.93 -19.88
N GLU A 7 -12.51 8.03 -20.64
CA GLU A 7 -11.54 9.14 -20.65
C GLU A 7 -12.28 10.47 -20.42
N GLU A 8 -13.44 10.64 -21.05
CA GLU A 8 -14.31 11.79 -20.86
C GLU A 8 -14.90 11.84 -19.44
N LEU A 9 -15.01 13.07 -18.92
CA LEU A 9 -15.63 13.34 -17.63
C LEU A 9 -17.15 13.17 -17.73
N ARG A 10 -17.75 12.52 -16.73
CA ARG A 10 -19.20 12.47 -16.63
C ARG A 10 -19.77 13.87 -16.36
N PRO A 11 -20.89 14.27 -17.00
CA PRO A 11 -21.56 15.53 -16.72
C PRO A 11 -22.01 15.67 -15.26
N ASP A 12 -22.44 14.55 -14.66
CA ASP A 12 -23.07 14.57 -13.33
C ASP A 12 -22.03 14.65 -12.20
N THR A 13 -20.89 13.96 -12.35
CA THR A 13 -19.90 13.80 -11.28
C THR A 13 -18.57 14.49 -11.57
N GLY A 14 -18.33 14.94 -12.81
CA GLY A 14 -17.06 15.53 -13.22
C GLY A 14 -15.87 14.56 -13.15
N LEU A 15 -16.12 13.25 -13.10
CA LEU A 15 -15.10 12.19 -12.97
C LEU A 15 -15.30 11.13 -14.06
N TYR A 16 -14.20 10.51 -14.51
CA TYR A 16 -14.25 9.33 -15.39
C TYR A 16 -14.51 8.05 -14.59
N ASN A 17 -15.03 7.01 -15.26
CA ASN A 17 -15.53 5.79 -14.60
C ASN A 17 -14.49 5.12 -13.69
N ALA A 18 -13.23 5.01 -14.14
CA ALA A 18 -12.19 4.35 -13.36
C ALA A 18 -11.83 5.10 -12.07
N LYS A 19 -11.88 6.44 -12.07
CA LYS A 19 -11.65 7.25 -10.87
C LYS A 19 -12.77 7.07 -9.84
N LEU A 20 -14.01 7.00 -10.29
CA LEU A 20 -15.15 6.71 -9.42
C LEU A 20 -15.04 5.30 -8.82
N GLY A 21 -14.69 4.32 -9.66
CA GLY A 21 -14.52 2.92 -9.24
C GLY A 21 -13.43 2.75 -8.19
N ILE A 22 -12.27 3.39 -8.36
CA ILE A 22 -11.20 3.28 -7.36
C ILE A 22 -11.58 3.93 -6.04
N TRP A 23 -12.25 5.09 -6.03
CA TRP A 23 -12.70 5.71 -4.78
C TRP A 23 -13.70 4.84 -4.00
N LEU A 24 -14.62 4.17 -4.70
CA LEU A 24 -15.53 3.22 -4.07
C LEU A 24 -14.79 2.01 -3.49
N PHE A 25 -13.82 1.47 -4.24
CA PHE A 25 -12.97 0.38 -3.75
C PHE A 25 -12.13 0.80 -2.53
N LEU A 26 -11.53 2.00 -2.56
CA LEU A 26 -10.79 2.54 -1.42
C LEU A 26 -11.69 2.73 -0.20
N ALA A 27 -12.93 3.16 -0.39
CA ALA A 27 -13.89 3.26 0.71
C ALA A 27 -14.20 1.90 1.33
N SER A 28 -14.33 0.82 0.54
CA SER A 28 -14.50 -0.52 1.12
C SER A 28 -13.27 -1.00 1.90
N GLU A 29 -12.06 -0.66 1.43
CA GLU A 29 -10.83 -1.00 2.13
C GLU A 29 -10.67 -0.22 3.44
N VAL A 30 -11.08 1.05 3.49
CA VAL A 30 -11.15 1.82 4.74
C VAL A 30 -12.03 1.11 5.77
N MET A 31 -13.18 0.56 5.34
CA MET A 31 -14.08 -0.16 6.24
C MET A 31 -13.48 -1.50 6.71
N LEU A 32 -12.80 -2.22 5.81
CA LEU A 32 -12.10 -3.48 6.12
C LEU A 32 -11.03 -3.27 7.20
N PHE A 33 -10.09 -2.35 6.96
CA PHE A 33 -9.05 -2.02 7.93
C PHE A 33 -9.61 -1.34 9.18
N GLY A 34 -10.62 -0.48 9.05
CA GLY A 34 -11.28 0.17 10.18
C GLY A 34 -11.93 -0.81 11.15
N GLY A 35 -12.54 -1.89 10.64
CA GLY A 35 -13.05 -2.98 11.47
C GLY A 35 -11.94 -3.74 12.22
N LEU A 36 -10.83 -4.05 11.54
CA LEU A 36 -9.68 -4.72 12.16
C LEU A 36 -8.98 -3.84 13.20
N PHE A 37 -8.82 -2.53 12.94
CA PHE A 37 -8.29 -1.58 13.92
C PHE A 37 -9.21 -1.46 15.14
N SER A 38 -10.53 -1.46 14.93
CA SER A 38 -11.50 -1.43 16.03
C SER A 38 -11.40 -2.68 16.90
N ALA A 39 -11.26 -3.86 16.29
CA ALA A 39 -11.03 -5.11 17.01
C ALA A 39 -9.71 -5.08 17.80
N TYR A 40 -8.63 -4.56 17.20
CA TYR A 40 -7.34 -4.37 17.88
C TYR A 40 -7.46 -3.50 19.13
N ILE A 41 -8.10 -2.32 19.01
CA ILE A 41 -8.26 -1.39 20.13
C ILE A 41 -9.06 -2.03 21.26
N MET A 42 -10.16 -2.74 20.95
CA MET A 42 -10.97 -3.42 21.96
C MET A 42 -10.20 -4.51 22.71
N LEU A 43 -9.44 -5.35 21.99
CA LEU A 43 -8.63 -6.40 22.61
C LEU A 43 -7.52 -5.81 23.49
N ARG A 44 -6.88 -4.75 23.01
CA ARG A 44 -5.87 -4.01 23.76
C ARG A 44 -6.39 -3.40 25.05
N LEU A 45 -7.54 -2.73 25.00
CA LEU A 45 -8.14 -2.11 26.20
C LEU A 45 -8.64 -3.13 27.21
N SER A 46 -8.91 -4.36 26.77
CA SER A 46 -9.41 -5.44 27.61
C SER A 46 -8.30 -6.16 28.40
N ASP A 47 -7.03 -6.00 28.02
CA ASP A 47 -5.89 -6.69 28.64
C ASP A 47 -4.85 -5.69 29.18
N PRO A 48 -4.73 -5.53 30.51
CA PRO A 48 -3.75 -4.65 31.13
C PRO A 48 -2.29 -5.02 30.83
N ASN A 49 -2.02 -6.29 30.46
CA ASN A 49 -0.69 -6.80 30.16
C ASN A 49 -0.37 -6.77 28.66
N TRP A 50 -1.21 -6.14 27.82
CA TRP A 50 -1.05 -6.13 26.36
C TRP A 50 0.37 -5.80 25.87
N ALA A 51 1.03 -4.84 26.52
CA ALA A 51 2.39 -4.41 26.20
C ALA A 51 3.46 -5.49 26.44
N SER A 52 3.32 -6.29 27.51
CA SER A 52 4.32 -7.29 27.91
C SER A 52 4.32 -8.54 27.03
N TYR A 53 3.33 -8.71 26.17
CA TYR A 53 3.21 -9.86 25.27
C TYR A 53 3.99 -9.74 23.95
N GLY A 54 4.55 -8.58 23.62
CA GLY A 54 5.25 -8.46 22.33
C GLY A 54 5.86 -7.13 21.94
N GLN A 55 5.73 -6.06 22.73
CA GLN A 55 6.40 -4.79 22.40
C GLN A 55 7.93 -4.92 22.44
N ASP A 56 8.47 -5.69 23.39
CA ASP A 56 9.93 -5.96 23.47
C ASP A 56 10.43 -6.84 22.32
N ALA A 57 9.54 -7.59 21.67
CA ALA A 57 9.87 -8.42 20.50
C ALA A 57 9.80 -7.62 19.17
N LEU A 58 9.37 -6.36 19.20
CA LEU A 58 9.23 -5.51 18.03
C LEU A 58 10.45 -4.60 17.84
N ASN A 59 11.06 -4.67 16.66
CA ASN A 59 12.21 -3.85 16.34
C ASN A 59 11.75 -2.50 15.75
N VAL A 60 11.61 -1.49 16.62
CA VAL A 60 11.19 -0.13 16.24
C VAL A 60 12.11 0.50 15.18
N PRO A 61 13.46 0.45 15.28
CA PRO A 61 14.34 0.98 14.24
C PRO A 61 14.09 0.38 12.84
N LEU A 62 13.93 -0.93 12.76
CA LEU A 62 13.69 -1.64 11.49
C LEU A 62 12.31 -1.30 10.91
N ALA A 63 11.32 -1.11 11.77
CA ALA A 63 9.99 -0.68 11.38
C ALA A 63 9.94 0.81 10.94
N THR A 64 10.71 1.70 11.60
CA THR A 64 10.88 3.10 11.17
C THR A 64 11.55 3.19 9.80
N LEU A 65 12.59 2.37 9.56
CA LEU A 65 13.25 2.30 8.26
C LEU A 65 12.26 1.88 7.17
N ASN A 66 11.44 0.85 7.44
CA ASN A 66 10.37 0.44 6.52
C ASN A 66 9.39 1.55 6.20
N THR A 67 8.94 2.29 7.21
CA THR A 67 8.02 3.41 7.03
C THR A 67 8.64 4.51 6.17
N THR A 68 9.92 4.84 6.37
CA THR A 68 10.65 5.79 5.53
C THR A 68 10.74 5.33 4.08
N VAL A 69 11.00 4.04 3.85
CA VAL A 69 11.04 3.45 2.50
C VAL A 69 9.67 3.56 1.82
N LEU A 70 8.57 3.26 2.52
CA LEU A 70 7.22 3.38 1.96
C LEU A 70 6.83 4.83 1.64
N ILE A 71 7.09 5.77 2.56
CA ILE A 71 6.80 7.20 2.31
C ILE A 71 7.59 7.70 1.10
N THR A 72 8.85 7.29 0.98
CA THR A 72 9.68 7.62 -0.19
C THR A 72 9.09 7.03 -1.47
N SER A 73 8.61 5.78 -1.43
CA SER A 73 7.91 5.11 -2.54
C SER A 73 6.65 5.86 -2.97
N SER A 74 5.90 6.41 -2.02
CA SER A 74 4.74 7.26 -2.30
C SER A 74 5.13 8.49 -3.10
N ILE A 75 6.18 9.20 -2.66
CA ILE A 75 6.64 10.42 -3.33
C ILE A 75 7.10 10.09 -4.76
N THR A 76 7.83 8.98 -4.96
CA THR A 76 8.24 8.55 -6.30
C THR A 76 7.05 8.17 -7.18
N MET A 77 5.98 7.59 -6.62
CA MET A 77 4.77 7.28 -7.37
C MET A 77 4.10 8.56 -7.92
N VAL A 78 3.93 9.60 -7.12
CA VAL A 78 3.39 10.89 -7.60
C VAL A 78 4.28 11.48 -8.69
N MET A 79 5.61 11.50 -8.48
CA MET A 79 6.56 12.01 -9.47
C MET A 79 6.50 11.25 -10.79
N SER A 80 6.21 9.94 -10.76
CA SER A 80 6.02 9.13 -11.96
C SER A 80 4.81 9.60 -12.77
N TRP A 81 3.68 9.87 -12.10
CA TRP A 81 2.47 10.38 -12.74
C TRP A 81 2.65 11.80 -13.29
N VAL A 82 3.27 12.70 -12.51
CA VAL A 82 3.60 14.06 -12.97
C VAL A 82 4.49 14.03 -14.20
N SER A 83 5.47 13.11 -14.25
CA SER A 83 6.35 12.95 -15.41
C SER A 83 5.59 12.56 -16.67
N LEU A 84 4.55 11.72 -16.57
CA LEU A 84 3.67 11.41 -17.69
C LEU A 84 2.86 12.62 -18.14
N LYS A 85 2.33 13.43 -17.20
CA LYS A 85 1.64 14.69 -17.52
C LYS A 85 2.55 15.70 -18.23
N LEU A 86 3.85 15.66 -17.96
CA LEU A 86 4.87 16.48 -18.62
C LEU A 86 5.42 15.83 -19.91
N ASN A 87 4.85 14.72 -20.38
CA ASN A 87 5.32 13.94 -21.53
C ASN A 87 6.77 13.43 -21.42
N ASP A 88 7.32 13.32 -20.20
CA ASP A 88 8.68 12.82 -19.94
C ASP A 88 8.65 11.35 -19.51
N VAL A 89 8.60 10.46 -20.51
CA VAL A 89 8.56 9.00 -20.30
C VAL A 89 9.83 8.47 -19.65
N LYS A 90 10.98 9.13 -19.86
CA LYS A 90 12.25 8.70 -19.27
C LYS A 90 12.19 8.85 -17.75
N LYS A 91 11.72 10.00 -17.27
CA LYS A 91 11.50 10.24 -15.84
C LYS A 91 10.41 9.35 -15.26
N TYR A 92 9.32 9.11 -16.00
CA TYR A 92 8.31 8.13 -15.58
C TYR A 92 8.93 6.76 -15.26
N LYS A 93 9.74 6.21 -16.18
CA LYS A 93 10.41 4.91 -15.97
C LYS A 93 11.33 4.93 -14.76
N LEU A 94 12.09 6.01 -14.58
CA LEU A 94 12.97 6.16 -13.43
C LEU A 94 12.17 6.13 -12.12
N TYR A 95 11.15 6.97 -12.00
CA TYR A 95 10.38 7.08 -10.76
C TYR A 95 9.52 5.84 -10.48
N MET A 96 8.88 5.27 -11.50
CA MET A 96 8.14 4.02 -11.36
C MET A 96 9.06 2.86 -10.96
N GLY A 97 10.26 2.78 -11.54
CA GLY A 97 11.28 1.80 -11.16
C GLY A 97 11.74 1.98 -9.71
N LEU A 98 11.92 3.22 -9.26
CA LEU A 98 12.24 3.52 -7.85
C LEU A 98 11.11 3.10 -6.91
N THR A 99 9.85 3.40 -7.24
CA THR A 99 8.68 2.94 -6.47
C THR A 99 8.68 1.42 -6.31
N LEU A 100 8.85 0.67 -7.41
CA LEU A 100 8.91 -0.79 -7.37
C LEU A 100 10.08 -1.30 -6.52
N LEU A 101 11.27 -0.70 -6.65
CA LEU A 101 12.44 -1.06 -5.86
C LEU A 101 12.22 -0.84 -4.36
N CYS A 102 11.67 0.32 -3.98
CA CYS A 102 11.31 0.61 -2.58
C CYS A 102 10.28 -0.40 -2.06
N SER A 103 9.31 -0.78 -2.88
CA SER A 103 8.28 -1.76 -2.54
C SER A 103 8.87 -3.14 -2.24
N PHE A 104 9.81 -3.62 -3.08
CA PHE A 104 10.53 -4.86 -2.81
C PHE A 104 11.42 -4.75 -1.57
N GLY A 105 12.06 -3.59 -1.35
CA GLY A 105 12.81 -3.31 -0.12
C GLY A 105 11.94 -3.48 1.13
N PHE A 106 10.74 -2.90 1.14
CA PHE A 106 9.78 -3.07 2.23
C PHE A 106 9.44 -4.55 2.48
N LEU A 107 9.15 -5.31 1.42
CA LEU A 107 8.85 -6.75 1.55
C LEU A 107 10.03 -7.55 2.11
N ILE A 108 11.27 -7.26 1.68
CA ILE A 108 12.47 -7.95 2.16
C ILE A 108 12.68 -7.68 3.65
N ILE A 109 12.59 -6.43 4.08
CA ILE A 109 12.78 -6.07 5.49
C ILE A 109 11.68 -6.72 6.34
N LYS A 110 10.42 -6.73 5.86
CA LYS A 110 9.32 -7.42 6.56
C LYS A 110 9.51 -8.93 6.62
N TYR A 111 10.01 -9.54 5.55
CA TYR A 111 10.33 -10.96 5.53
C TYR A 111 11.40 -11.31 6.57
N ILE A 112 12.45 -10.49 6.69
CA ILE A 112 13.49 -10.66 7.73
C ILE A 112 12.88 -10.55 9.13
N GLU A 113 12.01 -9.56 9.37
CA GLU A 113 11.34 -9.40 10.66
C GLU A 113 10.45 -10.61 11.01
N TYR A 114 9.68 -11.11 10.05
CA TYR A 114 8.83 -12.29 10.22
C TYR A 114 9.66 -13.55 10.47
N SER A 115 10.71 -13.78 9.67
CA SER A 115 11.59 -14.94 9.81
C SER A 115 12.27 -14.96 11.18
N SER A 116 12.68 -13.79 11.68
CA SER A 116 13.22 -13.66 13.04
C SER A 116 12.15 -14.00 14.09
N LYS A 117 10.91 -13.57 13.94
CA LYS A 117 9.83 -13.90 14.90
C LYS A 117 9.50 -15.39 14.92
N PHE A 118 9.44 -16.02 13.75
CA PHE A 118 9.19 -17.46 13.65
C PHE A 118 10.35 -18.29 14.23
N SER A 119 11.60 -17.85 14.09
CA SER A 119 12.73 -18.55 14.72
C SER A 119 12.73 -18.46 16.24
N HIS A 120 12.14 -17.41 16.81
CA HIS A 120 11.93 -17.27 18.26
C HIS A 120 10.63 -17.96 18.75
N GLY A 121 9.93 -18.71 17.90
CA GLY A 121 8.71 -19.44 18.24
C GLY A 121 7.48 -18.55 18.46
N LEU A 122 7.51 -17.29 18.01
CA LEU A 122 6.40 -16.35 18.12
C LEU A 122 5.43 -16.55 16.95
N PHE A 123 4.48 -17.47 17.13
CA PHE A 123 3.44 -17.78 16.15
C PHE A 123 2.16 -16.96 16.40
N PRO A 124 1.28 -16.83 15.38
CA PRO A 124 -0.05 -16.24 15.56
C PRO A 124 -0.88 -16.92 16.65
N SER A 125 -0.68 -18.22 16.90
CA SER A 125 -1.42 -19.00 17.90
C SER A 125 -0.95 -18.78 19.34
N THR A 126 0.16 -18.06 19.56
CA THR A 126 0.80 -17.96 20.87
C THR A 126 0.12 -16.93 21.77
N ASN A 127 -0.38 -15.83 21.19
CA ASN A 127 -1.07 -14.77 21.91
C ASN A 127 -1.99 -13.97 20.97
N ASN A 128 -3.09 -13.45 21.50
CA ASN A 128 -3.98 -12.51 20.83
C ASN A 128 -3.25 -11.30 20.22
N PHE A 129 -2.21 -10.77 20.88
CA PHE A 129 -1.38 -9.69 20.33
C PHE A 129 -0.74 -10.10 19.00
N LEU A 130 -0.06 -11.25 18.98
CA LEU A 130 0.60 -11.78 17.78
C LEU A 130 -0.42 -12.15 16.71
N ALA A 131 -1.56 -12.73 17.08
CA ALA A 131 -2.65 -13.04 16.15
C ALA A 131 -3.10 -11.80 15.38
N VAL A 132 -3.44 -10.72 16.10
CA VAL A 132 -3.90 -9.47 15.51
C VAL A 132 -2.79 -8.77 14.74
N TYR A 133 -1.55 -8.78 15.26
CA TYR A 133 -0.37 -8.28 14.56
C TYR A 133 -0.23 -8.94 13.19
N PHE A 134 -0.16 -10.27 13.13
CA PHE A 134 0.05 -11.00 11.89
C PHE A 134 -1.11 -10.84 10.90
N VAL A 135 -2.35 -10.73 11.37
CA VAL A 135 -3.50 -10.48 10.49
C VAL A 135 -3.43 -9.08 9.89
N LEU A 136 -3.20 -8.04 10.69
CA LEU A 136 -3.10 -6.65 10.21
C LEU A 136 -1.92 -6.46 9.25
N THR A 137 -0.72 -6.87 9.65
CA THR A 137 0.48 -6.70 8.82
C THR A 137 0.49 -7.66 7.62
N GLY A 138 -0.06 -8.86 7.76
CA GLY A 138 -0.18 -9.83 6.68
C GLY A 138 -1.16 -9.39 5.60
N LEU A 139 -2.34 -8.91 6.00
CA LEU A 139 -3.31 -8.35 5.06
C LEU A 139 -2.74 -7.13 4.34
N HIS A 140 -2.06 -6.23 5.07
CA HIS A 140 -1.38 -5.10 4.45
C HIS A 140 -0.30 -5.54 3.45
N MET A 141 0.50 -6.57 3.79
CA MET A 141 1.50 -7.13 2.88
C MET A 141 0.86 -7.67 1.58
N LEU A 142 -0.30 -8.33 1.67
CA LEU A 142 -1.04 -8.78 0.48
C LEU A 142 -1.45 -7.61 -0.40
N HIS A 143 -1.86 -6.48 0.18
CA HIS A 143 -2.19 -5.26 -0.57
C HIS A 143 -0.96 -4.67 -1.27
N VAL A 144 0.18 -4.59 -0.57
CA VAL A 144 1.45 -4.15 -1.17
C VAL A 144 1.83 -5.03 -2.36
N ILE A 145 1.72 -6.36 -2.22
CA ILE A 145 1.99 -7.31 -3.32
C ILE A 145 1.03 -7.07 -4.49
N GLY A 146 -0.27 -6.89 -4.22
CA GLY A 146 -1.26 -6.55 -5.25
C GLY A 146 -0.88 -5.27 -6.02
N GLY A 147 -0.46 -4.24 -5.30
CA GLY A 147 0.01 -2.99 -5.91
C GLY A 147 1.29 -3.17 -6.73
N ILE A 148 2.25 -3.99 -6.28
CA ILE A 148 3.48 -4.30 -7.03
C ILE A 148 3.14 -4.99 -8.34
N VAL A 149 2.19 -5.94 -8.33
CA VAL A 149 1.76 -6.63 -9.56
C VAL A 149 1.15 -5.64 -10.54
N VAL A 150 0.26 -4.76 -10.09
CA VAL A 150 -0.39 -3.75 -10.93
C VAL A 150 0.63 -2.73 -11.48
N ASN A 151 1.49 -2.18 -10.62
CA ASN A 151 2.51 -1.22 -11.04
C ASN A 151 3.60 -1.87 -11.91
N GLY A 152 3.96 -3.13 -11.64
CA GLY A 152 4.86 -3.93 -12.47
C GLY A 152 4.29 -4.19 -13.86
N TYR A 153 2.98 -4.46 -13.97
CA TYR A 153 2.29 -4.55 -15.24
C TYR A 153 2.37 -3.23 -16.03
N PHE A 154 2.15 -2.09 -15.38
CA PHE A 154 2.25 -0.79 -16.04
C PHE A 154 3.68 -0.40 -16.44
N PHE A 155 4.67 -0.77 -15.62
CA PHE A 155 6.09 -0.54 -15.92
C PHE A 155 6.59 -1.41 -17.10
N GLY A 156 6.12 -2.66 -17.20
CA GLY A 156 6.52 -3.59 -18.25
C GLY A 156 5.61 -3.54 -19.49
N PRO A 157 4.66 -4.48 -19.64
CA PRO A 157 3.81 -4.58 -20.84
C PRO A 157 2.91 -3.36 -21.05
N GLY A 158 2.41 -2.75 -19.98
CA GLY A 158 1.51 -1.60 -20.02
C GLY A 158 2.14 -0.35 -20.64
N LEU A 159 3.47 -0.23 -20.59
CA LEU A 159 4.20 0.89 -21.18
C LEU A 159 3.94 1.05 -22.69
N LYS A 160 3.61 -0.04 -23.41
CA LYS A 160 3.26 0.02 -24.85
C LYS A 160 2.03 0.91 -25.11
N MET A 161 1.12 1.00 -24.14
CA MET A 161 -0.10 1.81 -24.22
C MET A 161 0.19 3.31 -24.29
N TRP A 162 1.36 3.75 -23.83
CA TRP A 162 1.78 5.15 -23.99
C TRP A 162 1.84 5.59 -25.46
N ASN A 163 2.21 4.68 -26.37
CA ASN A 163 2.35 5.00 -27.79
C ASN A 163 1.00 4.99 -28.53
N THR A 164 -0.02 4.32 -27.98
CA THR A 164 -1.34 4.20 -28.62
C THR A 164 -2.37 5.15 -27.99
N GLU A 165 -2.43 5.22 -26.66
CA GLU A 165 -3.44 5.96 -25.89
C GLU A 165 -2.78 6.61 -24.65
N PRO A 166 -1.99 7.70 -24.82
CA PRO A 166 -1.20 8.31 -23.75
C PRO A 166 -2.04 8.91 -22.62
N GLU A 167 -3.19 9.50 -22.94
CA GLU A 167 -4.12 10.07 -21.95
C GLU A 167 -4.72 8.97 -21.07
N ARG A 168 -5.23 7.90 -21.70
CA ARG A 168 -5.75 6.73 -21.02
C ARG A 168 -4.72 6.07 -20.11
N PHE A 169 -3.49 5.92 -20.59
CA PHE A 169 -2.40 5.39 -19.79
C PHE A 169 -2.14 6.26 -18.56
N THR A 170 -2.06 7.58 -18.74
CA THR A 170 -1.84 8.53 -17.64
C THR A 170 -2.95 8.46 -16.58
N ASN A 171 -4.21 8.35 -17.01
CA ASN A 171 -5.36 8.19 -16.10
C ASN A 171 -5.30 6.86 -15.33
N ARG A 172 -4.84 5.77 -15.97
CA ARG A 172 -4.65 4.48 -15.27
C ARG A 172 -3.53 4.54 -14.24
N ILE A 173 -2.44 5.24 -14.53
CA ILE A 173 -1.35 5.46 -13.56
C ILE A 173 -1.82 6.33 -12.39
N GLU A 174 -2.68 7.32 -12.62
CA GLU A 174 -3.32 8.09 -11.54
C GLU A 174 -4.10 7.16 -10.60
N VAL A 175 -4.94 6.29 -11.17
CA VAL A 175 -5.76 5.32 -10.42
C VAL A 175 -4.89 4.33 -9.63
N ALA A 176 -3.83 3.79 -10.25
CA ALA A 176 -2.87 2.93 -9.57
C ALA A 176 -2.11 3.68 -8.47
N GLY A 177 -1.80 4.96 -8.68
CA GLY A 177 -1.20 5.85 -7.68
C GLY A 177 -2.11 6.06 -6.47
N LEU A 178 -3.40 6.34 -6.70
CA LEU A 178 -4.39 6.47 -5.61
C LEU A 178 -4.45 5.22 -4.72
N TYR A 179 -4.44 4.03 -5.34
CA TYR A 179 -4.33 2.77 -4.61
C TYR A 179 -3.03 2.69 -3.79
N TRP A 180 -1.89 3.00 -4.42
CA TRP A 180 -0.58 2.94 -3.77
C TRP A 180 -0.49 3.87 -2.55
N HIS A 181 -0.94 5.12 -2.69
CA HIS A 181 -1.00 6.09 -1.60
C HIS A 181 -1.91 5.64 -0.47
N PHE A 182 -3.03 5.00 -0.78
CA PHE A 182 -3.91 4.45 0.24
C PHE A 182 -3.24 3.34 1.03
N VAL A 183 -2.55 2.41 0.37
CA VAL A 183 -1.79 1.36 1.03
C VAL A 183 -0.74 1.98 1.97
N ASP A 184 0.03 2.95 1.50
CA ASP A 184 1.02 3.67 2.33
C ASP A 184 0.36 4.36 3.54
N LEU A 185 -0.81 4.98 3.37
CA LEU A 185 -1.57 5.63 4.43
C LEU A 185 -1.99 4.64 5.51
N VAL A 186 -2.47 3.45 5.13
CA VAL A 186 -2.81 2.39 6.10
C VAL A 186 -1.58 2.01 6.94
N TRP A 187 -0.40 1.93 6.32
CA TRP A 187 0.84 1.64 7.05
C TRP A 187 1.21 2.73 8.06
N ILE A 188 1.01 4.00 7.71
CA ILE A 188 1.28 5.14 8.60
C ILE A 188 0.43 5.06 9.88
N PHE A 189 -0.78 4.51 9.83
CA PHE A 189 -1.58 4.25 11.04
C PHE A 189 -1.19 2.95 11.75
N LEU A 190 -0.86 1.90 10.98
CA LEU A 190 -0.49 0.60 11.52
C LEU A 190 0.81 0.66 12.32
N PHE A 191 1.82 1.37 11.83
CA PHE A 191 3.13 1.47 12.48
C PHE A 191 3.05 2.03 13.91
N PRO A 192 2.47 3.21 14.18
CA PRO A 192 2.31 3.70 15.55
C PRO A 192 1.40 2.80 16.38
N ALA A 193 0.30 2.31 15.80
CA ALA A 193 -0.67 1.52 16.53
C ALA A 193 -0.09 0.21 17.08
N LEU A 194 0.80 -0.45 16.34
CA LEU A 194 1.39 -1.74 16.74
C LEU A 194 2.78 -1.63 17.37
N TYR A 195 3.61 -0.65 16.96
CA TYR A 195 5.02 -0.58 17.38
C TYR A 195 5.29 0.49 18.44
N LEU A 196 4.45 1.53 18.57
CA LEU A 196 4.70 2.66 19.47
C LEU A 196 3.69 2.74 20.62
N LEU A 197 2.44 2.43 20.34
CA LEU A 197 1.39 2.32 21.35
C LEU A 197 1.54 0.95 21.99
#